data_AF-A0A482FJK9-F1
#
_entry.id   AF-A0A482FJK9-F1
#
_cell.length_a   1.000
_cell.length_b   1.000
_cell.length_c   1.000
_cell.angle_alpha   90.00
_cell.angle_beta   90.00
_cell.angle_gamma   90.00
#
_symmetry.space_group_name_H-M   'P 1'
#
loop_
_entity.id
_entity.type
_entity.pdbx_description
1 polymer ?
#
loop_
_entity_poly.entity_id
_entity_poly.type
_entity_poly.pdbx_seq_one_letter_code
_entity_poly.pdbx_strand_id
1 'polypeptide(L)'
;MSVDKARRVIDQIRGRSYAETLMILELMPYRACYPIFKLIYSAAANARKNKKLNKASLIISKAEVNKGITLKKLKPRARGRSYLLKKPTCHITIVLRDINHFDEYDKYLESLSPQKVITSLAIRSRGRRRELLCGRFREKHQIKTFLYTIGLI
;
A
#
# COMPACT_ATOMS: atom_id res chain seq x y z
N MET A 1 -20.75 5.23 -3.53
CA MET A 1 -20.36 4.87 -2.15
C MET A 1 -19.78 6.11 -1.49
N SER A 2 -20.05 6.35 -0.20
CA SER A 2 -19.45 7.51 0.49
C SER A 2 -18.00 7.21 0.89
N VAL A 3 -17.17 8.25 0.94
CA VAL A 3 -15.75 8.15 1.31
C VAL A 3 -15.58 7.56 2.71
N ASP A 4 -16.30 8.06 3.71
CA ASP A 4 -16.12 7.63 5.11
C ASP A 4 -16.57 6.18 5.33
N LYS A 5 -17.62 5.75 4.61
CA LYS A 5 -18.09 4.35 4.64
C LYS A 5 -17.06 3.39 4.02
N ALA A 6 -16.34 3.84 2.98
CA ALA A 6 -15.27 3.06 2.37
C ALA A 6 -14.01 3.04 3.27
N ARG A 7 -13.64 4.18 3.87
CA ARG A 7 -12.50 4.30 4.79
C ARG A 7 -12.59 3.33 5.96
N ARG A 8 -13.79 3.17 6.55
CA ARG A 8 -14.05 2.17 7.59
C ARG A 8 -13.53 0.77 7.25
N VAL A 9 -13.66 0.35 6.00
CA VAL A 9 -13.18 -0.97 5.54
C VAL A 9 -11.71 -0.90 5.15
N ILE A 10 -11.31 0.13 4.39
CA ILE A 10 -9.94 0.32 3.91
C ILE A 10 -8.91 0.41 5.05
N ASP A 11 -9.28 1.04 6.16
CA ASP A 11 -8.39 1.20 7.31
C ASP A 11 -8.11 -0.14 8.00
N GLN A 12 -9.02 -1.11 7.93
CA GLN A 12 -8.85 -2.45 8.54
C GLN A 12 -7.92 -3.36 7.72
N ILE A 13 -7.93 -3.20 6.39
CA ILE A 13 -7.16 -4.05 5.47
C ILE A 13 -5.76 -3.50 5.18
N ARG A 14 -5.46 -2.27 5.58
CA ARG A 14 -4.15 -1.65 5.38
C ARG A 14 -3.08 -2.44 6.15
N GLY A 15 -2.02 -2.86 5.45
CA GLY A 15 -0.94 -3.65 6.04
C GLY A 15 -1.24 -5.14 6.22
N ARG A 16 -2.43 -5.62 5.83
CA ARG A 16 -2.78 -7.05 5.90
C ARG A 16 -2.28 -7.80 4.67
N SER A 17 -2.10 -9.11 4.83
CA SER A 17 -1.78 -9.99 3.71
C SER A 17 -2.98 -10.12 2.76
N TYR A 18 -2.72 -10.49 1.50
CA TYR A 18 -3.76 -10.68 0.50
C TYR A 18 -4.78 -11.76 0.94
N ALA A 19 -4.30 -12.89 1.47
CA ALA A 19 -5.16 -14.01 1.87
C ALA A 19 -6.09 -13.63 3.03
N GLU A 20 -5.56 -13.03 4.10
CA GLU A 20 -6.35 -12.54 5.23
C GLU A 20 -7.40 -11.53 4.78
N THR A 21 -7.02 -10.63 3.86
CA THR A 21 -7.92 -9.57 3.38
C THR A 21 -9.14 -10.15 2.67
N LEU A 22 -8.99 -11.21 1.87
CA LEU A 22 -10.13 -11.86 1.21
C LEU A 22 -11.13 -12.41 2.24
N MET A 23 -10.63 -13.15 3.23
CA MET A 23 -11.47 -13.72 4.29
C MET A 23 -12.21 -12.65 5.08
N ILE A 24 -11.51 -11.57 5.45
CA ILE A 24 -12.10 -10.45 6.19
C ILE A 24 -13.22 -9.79 5.37
N LEU A 25 -12.97 -9.53 4.08
CA LEU A 25 -13.92 -8.82 3.22
C LEU A 25 -15.17 -9.65 2.89
N GLU A 26 -15.05 -10.98 2.83
CA GLU A 26 -16.18 -11.89 2.62
C GLU A 26 -17.14 -11.91 3.80
N LEU A 27 -16.61 -11.84 5.03
CA LEU A 27 -17.40 -11.96 6.27
C LEU A 27 -17.89 -10.62 6.84
N MET A 28 -17.29 -9.51 6.45
CA MET A 28 -17.66 -8.19 6.99
C MET A 28 -19.09 -7.78 6.59
N PRO A 29 -19.89 -7.20 7.50
CA PRO A 29 -21.30 -6.86 7.25
C PRO A 29 -21.51 -5.62 6.36
N TYR A 30 -20.43 -4.98 5.89
CA TYR A 30 -20.52 -3.71 5.18
C TYR A 30 -20.73 -3.91 3.68
N ARG A 31 -21.71 -3.20 3.11
CA ARG A 31 -21.91 -3.13 1.65
C ARG A 31 -20.68 -2.64 0.88
N ALA A 32 -19.78 -1.89 1.53
CA ALA A 32 -18.54 -1.41 0.93
C ALA A 32 -17.54 -2.54 0.63
N CYS A 33 -17.68 -3.71 1.25
CA CYS A 33 -16.75 -4.82 1.08
C CYS A 33 -16.80 -5.40 -0.32
N TYR A 34 -17.99 -5.62 -0.90
CA TYR A 34 -18.13 -6.20 -2.24
C TYR A 34 -17.35 -5.45 -3.35
N PRO A 35 -17.48 -4.12 -3.53
CA PRO A 35 -16.69 -3.41 -4.53
C PRO A 35 -15.18 -3.43 -4.23
N ILE A 36 -14.78 -3.38 -2.96
CA ILE A 36 -13.37 -3.43 -2.55
C ILE A 36 -12.78 -4.82 -2.82
N PHE A 37 -13.53 -5.88 -2.55
CA PHE A 37 -13.17 -7.27 -2.82
C PHE A 37 -12.85 -7.48 -4.30
N LYS A 38 -13.76 -7.05 -5.20
CA LYS A 38 -13.53 -7.12 -6.66
C LYS A 38 -12.26 -6.36 -7.08
N LEU A 39 -12.01 -5.20 -6.47
CA LEU A 39 -10.82 -4.38 -6.76
C LEU A 39 -9.54 -5.11 -6.35
N ILE A 40 -9.48 -5.65 -5.13
CA ILE A 40 -8.31 -6.36 -4.61
C ILE A 40 -8.05 -7.65 -5.41
N TYR A 41 -9.11 -8.40 -5.71
CA TYR A 41 -9.01 -9.61 -6.54
C TYR A 41 -8.43 -9.30 -7.92
N SER A 42 -8.91 -8.22 -8.56
CA SER A 42 -8.38 -7.73 -9.84
C SER A 42 -6.93 -7.26 -9.73
N ALA A 43 -6.57 -6.55 -8.66
CA ALA A 43 -5.21 -6.05 -8.46
C ALA A 43 -4.20 -7.21 -8.31
N ALA A 44 -4.55 -8.26 -7.56
CA ALA A 44 -3.71 -9.46 -7.44
C ALA A 44 -3.62 -10.24 -8.74
N ALA A 45 -4.69 -10.30 -9.54
CA ALA A 45 -4.66 -10.88 -10.88
C ALA A 45 -3.70 -10.12 -11.80
N ASN A 46 -3.73 -8.79 -11.77
CA ASN A 46 -2.80 -7.93 -12.52
C ASN A 46 -1.34 -8.12 -12.07
N ALA A 47 -1.10 -8.23 -10.76
CA ALA A 47 0.23 -8.51 -10.22
C ALA A 47 0.79 -9.85 -10.74
N ARG A 48 -0.03 -10.91 -10.76
CA ARG A 48 0.35 -12.22 -11.29
C ARG A 48 0.61 -12.17 -12.80
N LYS A 49 -0.29 -11.58 -13.58
CA LYS A 49 -0.20 -11.57 -15.04
C LYS A 49 0.92 -10.67 -15.56
N ASN A 50 1.01 -9.44 -15.05
CA ASN A 50 1.88 -8.43 -15.63
C ASN A 50 3.28 -8.41 -14.97
N LYS A 51 3.37 -8.73 -13.68
CA LYS A 51 4.64 -8.70 -12.93
C LYS A 51 5.14 -10.07 -12.47
N LYS A 52 4.43 -11.16 -12.81
CA LYS A 52 4.77 -12.55 -12.44
C LYS A 52 4.95 -12.76 -10.93
N LEU A 53 4.26 -11.96 -10.10
CA LEU A 53 4.34 -12.06 -8.65
C LEU A 53 3.46 -13.20 -8.12
N ASN A 54 3.90 -13.85 -7.06
CA ASN A 54 3.10 -14.87 -6.37
C ASN A 54 2.02 -14.20 -5.51
N LYS A 55 0.79 -14.73 -5.49
CA LYS A 55 -0.31 -14.17 -4.70
C LYS A 55 -0.08 -14.30 -3.19
N ALA A 56 0.61 -15.36 -2.76
CA ALA A 56 0.83 -15.65 -1.35
C ALA A 56 1.73 -14.62 -0.65
N SER A 57 2.65 -13.98 -1.39
CA SER A 57 3.61 -13.01 -0.86
C SER A 57 3.13 -11.56 -0.97
N LEU A 58 1.89 -11.33 -1.44
CA LEU A 58 1.33 -9.99 -1.60
C LEU A 58 0.80 -9.44 -0.27
N ILE A 59 1.19 -8.20 0.02
CA ILE A 59 0.71 -7.41 1.15
C ILE A 59 0.14 -6.07 0.66
N ILE A 60 -0.90 -5.58 1.31
CA ILE A 60 -1.46 -4.25 1.02
C ILE A 60 -0.57 -3.20 1.66
N SER A 61 0.32 -2.59 0.87
CA SER A 61 1.27 -1.60 1.36
C SER A 61 0.64 -0.23 1.56
N LYS A 62 -0.27 0.18 0.68
CA LYS A 62 -0.91 1.49 0.72
C LYS A 62 -2.35 1.35 0.23
N ALA A 63 -3.28 1.94 0.97
CA ALA A 63 -4.69 1.97 0.61
C ALA A 63 -5.29 3.31 0.99
N GLU A 64 -5.81 4.02 -0.01
CA GLU A 64 -6.33 5.38 0.11
C GLU A 64 -7.72 5.49 -0.52
N VAL A 65 -8.55 6.35 0.07
CA VAL A 65 -9.86 6.70 -0.46
C VAL A 65 -9.95 8.21 -0.60
N ASN A 66 -10.01 8.65 -1.85
CA ASN A 66 -10.15 10.03 -2.24
C ASN A 66 -11.60 10.35 -2.61
N LYS A 67 -11.99 11.60 -2.41
CA LYS A 67 -13.33 12.08 -2.76
C LYS A 67 -13.45 12.20 -4.27
N GLY A 68 -14.54 11.68 -4.83
CA GLY A 68 -14.90 11.86 -6.23
C GLY A 68 -15.93 12.98 -6.42
N ILE A 69 -16.46 13.05 -7.65
CA ILE A 69 -17.50 14.01 -8.00
C ILE A 69 -18.76 13.75 -7.17
N THR A 70 -19.31 14.80 -6.56
CA THR A 70 -20.52 14.70 -5.75
C THR A 70 -21.70 15.24 -6.54
N LEU A 71 -22.63 14.36 -6.90
CA LEU A 71 -23.85 14.77 -7.61
C LEU A 71 -24.82 15.43 -6.63
N LYS A 72 -25.49 16.49 -7.08
CA LYS A 72 -26.43 17.27 -6.27
C LYS A 72 -27.84 17.10 -6.83
N LYS A 73 -28.84 16.92 -5.96
CA LYS A 73 -30.27 16.87 -6.32
C LYS A 73 -31.06 17.76 -5.38
N LEU A 74 -31.95 18.58 -5.91
CA LEU A 74 -32.86 19.39 -5.09
C LEU A 74 -34.07 18.56 -4.67
N LYS A 75 -34.49 18.66 -3.40
CA LYS A 75 -35.69 17.99 -2.89
C LYS A 75 -36.62 19.04 -2.25
N PRO A 76 -37.90 19.12 -2.67
CA PRO A 76 -38.86 20.04 -2.08
C PRO A 76 -39.18 19.64 -0.63
N ARG A 77 -39.52 20.63 0.20
CA ARG A 77 -39.87 20.50 1.62
C ARG A 77 -41.05 21.41 1.96
N ALA A 78 -41.60 21.23 3.17
CA ALA A 78 -42.72 22.03 3.66
C ALA A 78 -42.45 23.54 3.61
N ARG A 79 -43.51 24.33 3.45
CA ARG A 79 -43.50 25.80 3.41
C ARG A 79 -42.61 26.38 2.29
N GLY A 80 -42.66 25.79 1.09
CA GLY A 80 -41.91 26.28 -0.08
C GLY A 80 -40.37 26.17 0.02
N ARG A 81 -39.85 25.49 1.05
CA ARG A 81 -38.40 25.31 1.24
C ARG A 81 -37.88 24.19 0.34
N SER A 82 -36.60 24.22 0.02
CA SER A 82 -35.92 23.13 -0.67
C SER A 82 -34.55 22.86 -0.07
N TYR A 83 -34.15 21.58 0.00
CA TYR A 83 -32.83 21.16 0.48
C TYR A 83 -32.09 20.36 -0.59
N LEU A 84 -30.77 20.43 -0.53
CA LEU A 84 -29.89 19.76 -1.47
C LEU A 84 -29.47 18.38 -0.94
N LEU A 85 -29.85 17.32 -1.64
CA LEU A 85 -29.34 15.97 -1.41
C LEU A 85 -28.04 15.77 -2.21
N LYS A 86 -26.98 15.33 -1.53
CA LYS A 86 -25.68 15.01 -2.13
C LYS A 86 -25.54 13.49 -2.30
N LYS A 87 -25.15 13.04 -3.50
CA LYS A 87 -24.77 11.66 -3.78
C LYS A 87 -23.25 11.60 -4.00
N PRO A 88 -22.45 11.28 -2.96
CA PRO A 88 -21.00 11.23 -3.08
C PRO A 88 -20.52 10.00 -3.83
N THR A 89 -19.41 10.18 -4.56
CA THR A 89 -18.59 9.11 -5.14
C THR A 89 -17.18 9.17 -4.58
N CYS A 90 -16.37 8.16 -4.85
CA CYS A 90 -15.02 8.03 -4.33
C CYS A 90 -14.09 7.36 -5.35
N HIS A 91 -12.81 7.70 -5.30
CA HIS A 91 -11.73 7.01 -5.98
C HIS A 91 -10.94 6.21 -4.94
N ILE A 92 -10.75 4.92 -5.18
CA ILE A 92 -10.05 4.01 -4.25
C ILE A 92 -8.75 3.60 -4.92
N THR A 93 -7.64 3.85 -4.24
CA THR A 93 -6.30 3.49 -4.72
C THR A 93 -5.73 2.44 -3.77
N ILE A 94 -5.43 1.26 -4.30
CA ILE A 94 -4.84 0.16 -3.54
C ILE A 94 -3.51 -0.21 -4.19
N VAL A 95 -2.46 -0.29 -3.38
CA VAL A 95 -1.11 -0.67 -3.80
C VAL A 95 -0.75 -1.98 -3.12
N LEU A 96 -0.58 -3.01 -3.94
CA LEU A 96 -0.03 -4.30 -3.51
C LEU A 96 1.49 -4.27 -3.66
N ARG A 97 2.16 -4.85 -2.67
CA ARG A 97 3.61 -5.02 -2.63
C ARG A 97 3.92 -6.50 -2.48
N ASP A 98 4.95 -6.98 -3.17
CA ASP A 98 5.55 -8.28 -2.89
C ASP A 98 6.61 -8.14 -1.79
N ILE A 99 6.58 -9.03 -0.81
CA ILE A 99 7.53 -9.06 0.29
C ILE A 99 8.88 -9.61 -0.20
N ASN A 100 8.86 -10.64 -1.04
CA ASN A 100 10.05 -11.44 -1.33
C ASN A 100 11.01 -10.82 -2.35
N HIS A 101 10.63 -9.71 -3.00
CA HIS A 101 11.36 -9.18 -4.15
C HIS A 101 12.79 -8.70 -3.83
N PHE A 102 13.04 -8.19 -2.61
CA PHE A 102 14.36 -7.71 -2.17
C PHE A 102 14.96 -8.55 -1.02
N ASP A 103 14.38 -9.72 -0.75
CA ASP A 103 14.72 -10.56 0.40
C ASP A 103 16.20 -10.92 0.46
N GLU A 104 16.83 -11.22 -0.68
CA GLU A 104 18.24 -11.63 -0.73
C GLU A 104 19.17 -10.54 -0.18
N TYR A 105 18.96 -9.30 -0.62
CA TYR A 105 19.75 -8.15 -0.20
C TYR A 105 19.45 -7.75 1.24
N ASP A 106 18.16 -7.69 1.59
CA ASP A 106 17.75 -7.28 2.94
C ASP A 106 18.24 -8.31 3.98
N LYS A 107 18.11 -9.61 3.73
CA LYS A 107 18.61 -10.67 4.64
C LYS A 107 20.14 -10.67 4.73
N TYR A 108 20.84 -10.48 3.61
CA TYR A 108 22.30 -10.37 3.62
C TYR A 108 22.74 -9.20 4.51
N LEU A 109 22.17 -8.01 4.33
CA LEU A 109 22.50 -6.83 5.12
C LEU A 109 22.13 -6.98 6.61
N GLU A 110 21.00 -7.62 6.91
CA GLU A 110 20.57 -7.92 8.28
C GLU A 110 21.48 -8.94 8.99
N SER A 111 22.16 -9.81 8.25
CA SER A 111 23.11 -10.79 8.82
C SER A 111 24.43 -10.16 9.30
N LEU A 112 24.75 -8.95 8.84
CA LEU A 112 26.00 -8.25 9.18
C LEU A 112 25.81 -7.33 10.38
N SER A 113 26.85 -7.23 11.23
CA SER A 113 26.88 -6.19 12.25
C SER A 113 27.00 -4.79 11.59
N PRO A 114 26.51 -3.71 12.23
CA PRO A 114 26.52 -2.37 11.64
C PRO A 114 27.90 -1.90 11.15
N GLN A 115 28.97 -2.23 11.90
CA GLN A 115 30.34 -1.93 11.51
C GLN A 115 30.76 -2.70 10.24
N LYS A 116 30.39 -3.99 10.15
CA LYS A 116 30.67 -4.82 8.97
C LYS A 116 29.89 -4.35 7.74
N VAL A 117 28.68 -3.83 7.91
CA VAL A 117 27.92 -3.21 6.82
C VAL A 117 28.70 -2.02 6.25
N ILE A 118 29.17 -1.11 7.09
CA ILE A 118 29.94 0.08 6.68
C ILE A 118 31.22 -0.31 5.94
N THR A 119 32.02 -1.22 6.51
CA THR A 119 33.28 -1.65 5.88
C THR A 119 33.03 -2.38 4.55
N SER A 120 32.02 -3.25 4.49
CA SER A 120 31.65 -3.96 3.26
C SER A 120 31.17 -3.01 2.15
N LEU A 121 30.48 -1.93 2.51
CA LEU A 121 30.06 -0.90 1.54
C LEU A 121 31.26 -0.06 1.11
N ALA A 122 32.14 0.34 2.03
CA ALA A 122 33.32 1.15 1.74
C ALA A 122 34.28 0.49 0.72
N ILE A 123 34.43 -0.83 0.76
CA ILE A 123 35.29 -1.58 -0.18
C ILE A 123 34.68 -1.67 -1.59
N ARG A 124 33.36 -1.58 -1.74
CA ARG A 124 32.65 -1.75 -3.02
C ARG A 124 32.64 -0.47 -3.86
N SER A 125 32.55 -0.63 -5.19
CA SER A 125 32.35 0.48 -6.13
C SER A 125 30.99 1.17 -5.92
N ARG A 126 30.87 2.45 -6.33
CA ARG A 126 29.62 3.23 -6.15
C ARG A 126 28.39 2.54 -6.78
N GLY A 127 28.55 1.88 -7.92
CA GLY A 127 27.49 1.13 -8.58
C GLY A 127 26.96 -0.01 -7.71
N ARG A 128 27.85 -0.88 -7.22
CA ARG A 128 27.49 -2.00 -6.34
C ARG A 128 26.89 -1.53 -5.01
N ARG A 129 27.36 -0.41 -4.44
CA ARG A 129 26.75 0.19 -3.24
C ARG A 129 25.30 0.58 -3.48
N ARG A 130 25.00 1.21 -4.62
CA ARG A 130 23.64 1.62 -4.99
C ARG A 130 22.72 0.43 -5.20
N GLU A 131 23.18 -0.63 -5.84
CA GLU A 131 22.41 -1.86 -6.04
C GLU A 131 22.05 -2.52 -4.72
N LEU A 132 23.02 -2.73 -3.81
CA LEU A 132 22.74 -3.35 -2.51
C LEU A 132 21.78 -2.52 -1.64
N LEU A 133 21.83 -1.20 -1.78
CA LEU A 133 21.04 -0.26 -0.99
C LEU A 133 19.78 0.23 -1.70
N CYS A 134 19.44 -0.35 -2.86
CA CYS A 134 18.22 -0.02 -3.59
C CYS A 134 16.95 -0.64 -2.96
N GLY A 135 17.13 -1.64 -2.10
CA GLY A 135 16.07 -2.31 -1.36
C GLY A 135 15.49 -1.46 -0.23
N ARG A 136 14.80 -2.13 0.71
CA ARG A 136 14.06 -1.43 1.79
C ARG A 136 14.84 -1.31 3.08
N PHE A 137 16.01 -1.94 3.19
CA PHE A 137 16.89 -1.90 4.35
C PHE A 137 17.08 -0.48 4.93
N ARG A 138 17.35 0.52 4.08
CA ARG A 138 17.57 1.92 4.51
C ARG A 138 16.35 2.55 5.19
N GLU A 139 15.16 2.28 4.66
CA GLU A 139 13.90 2.82 5.19
C GLU A 139 13.47 2.08 6.44
N LYS A 140 13.60 0.74 6.43
CA LYS A 140 13.26 -0.13 7.56
C LYS A 140 14.07 0.19 8.81
N HIS A 141 15.37 0.44 8.67
CA HIS A 141 16.28 0.77 9.78
C HIS A 141 16.51 2.27 9.98
N GLN A 142 15.85 3.14 9.21
CA GLN A 142 15.97 4.60 9.31
C GLN A 142 17.40 5.17 9.14
N ILE A 143 18.32 4.41 8.53
CA ILE A 143 19.74 4.78 8.34
C ILE A 143 19.99 5.66 7.11
N LYS A 144 18.93 6.12 6.43
CA LYS A 144 19.04 6.85 5.16
C LYS A 144 19.92 8.09 5.28
N THR A 145 19.67 8.93 6.28
CA THR A 145 20.41 10.17 6.55
C THR A 145 21.84 9.91 7.01
N PHE A 146 22.03 8.93 7.89
CA PHE A 146 23.33 8.52 8.39
C PHE A 146 24.30 8.08 7.28
N LEU A 147 23.80 7.35 6.28
CA LEU A 147 24.63 6.93 5.15
C LEU A 147 25.07 8.10 4.25
N TYR A 148 24.26 9.17 4.16
CA TYR A 148 24.65 10.41 3.47
C TYR A 148 25.72 11.18 4.27
N THR A 149 25.60 11.25 5.59
CA THR A 149 26.57 11.98 6.42
C THR A 149 27.98 11.38 6.38
N ILE A 150 28.10 10.06 6.19
CA ILE A 150 29.40 9.37 6.09
C ILE A 150 29.92 9.34 4.63
N GLY A 151 29.14 9.84 3.66
CA GLY A 151 29.54 9.86 2.25
C GLY A 151 29.58 8.48 1.58
N LEU A 152 28.81 7.52 2.09
CA LEU A 152 28.72 6.17 1.51
C LEU A 152 27.77 6.09 0.30
N ILE A 153 26.84 7.05 0.21
CA ILE A 153 25.82 7.20 -0.85
C ILE A 153 25.93 8.61 -1.43
#